data_AF-A0A8C4JB35-F1
#
_entry.id   AF-A0A8C4JB35-F1
#
_cell.length_a   1.000
_cell.length_b   1.000
_cell.length_c   1.000
_cell.angle_alpha   90.00
_cell.angle_beta   90.00
_cell.angle_gamma   90.00
#
_symmetry.space_group_name_H-M   'P 1'
#
loop_
_entity.id
_entity.type
_entity.pdbx_description
1 polymer ?
#
loop_
_entity_poly.entity_id
_entity_poly.type
_entity_poly.pdbx_seq_one_letter_code
_entity_poly.pdbx_strand_id
1 'polypeptide(L)'
;MADKILPQRIRELVPESQAYMDLLAFERKLDQTIMRKRLDIQEALKRPIKQKRKLRIFISNTFNPAKSDAEDGEGTVASWELRVEGRLLEDSALSKYDATKQKRKFSSFFKSLVIELDKDLYGPDNHLVEWHRTATTQETDGFQVKRPGDVNVRCTVLLMLDYQPPQFKLDPRLARLLGIHTQTRPVIIQALWQYIKTHKLQDPHEREYVICDKYLQQIFESQRMKFSEIPQRLHALLMPPEPIIINHVISVDPNDQKKTACYDIDVEV
;
A
#
# COMPACT_ATOMS: atom_id res chain seq x y z
N MET A 1 42.48 3.52 23.06
CA MET A 1 41.98 3.06 24.39
C MET A 1 43.10 3.01 25.42
N ALA A 2 44.31 2.54 25.06
CA ALA A 2 45.48 2.58 25.94
C ALA A 2 45.86 4.02 26.35
N ASP A 3 45.69 5.00 25.45
CA ASP A 3 46.05 6.41 25.73
C ASP A 3 45.13 7.12 26.74
N LYS A 4 43.99 6.52 27.09
CA LYS A 4 43.05 7.05 28.09
C LYS A 4 43.22 6.41 29.48
N ILE A 5 44.04 5.37 29.62
CA ILE A 5 44.19 4.62 30.88
C ILE A 5 45.38 5.18 31.65
N LEU A 6 45.18 5.54 32.92
CA LEU A 6 46.27 6.03 33.76
C LEU A 6 47.30 4.91 34.07
N PRO A 7 48.60 5.19 34.01
CA PRO A 7 49.64 4.26 34.45
C PRO A 7 49.46 3.89 35.93
N GLN A 8 49.79 2.65 36.28
CA GLN A 8 49.54 2.13 37.64
C GLN A 8 50.27 2.93 38.74
N ARG A 9 51.49 3.42 38.46
CA ARG A 9 52.24 4.30 39.38
C ARG A 9 51.49 5.60 39.73
N ILE A 10 50.77 6.18 38.77
CA ILE A 10 49.96 7.40 38.99
C ILE A 10 48.69 7.06 39.76
N ARG A 11 48.12 5.87 39.53
CA ARG A 11 46.92 5.41 40.25
C ARG A 11 47.16 5.21 41.74
N GLU A 12 48.34 4.75 42.12
CA GLU A 12 48.73 4.54 43.52
C GLU A 12 49.06 5.86 44.25
N LEU A 13 49.45 6.91 43.50
CA LEU A 13 49.82 8.22 44.05
C LEU A 13 48.63 9.18 44.21
N VAL A 14 47.59 9.05 43.39
CA VAL A 14 46.46 9.99 43.34
C VAL A 14 45.15 9.24 43.66
N PRO A 15 44.50 9.49 44.81
CA PRO A 15 43.32 8.74 45.24
C PRO A 15 42.11 8.92 44.32
N GLU A 16 41.96 10.06 43.65
CA GLU A 16 40.87 10.35 42.70
C GLU A 16 40.99 9.57 41.38
N SER A 17 42.15 8.95 41.13
CA SER A 17 42.42 8.18 39.91
C SER A 17 41.45 6.99 39.74
N GLN A 18 40.98 6.39 40.84
CA GLN A 18 40.00 5.31 40.80
C GLN A 18 38.65 5.81 40.28
N ALA A 19 38.19 6.98 40.74
CA ALA A 19 36.95 7.59 40.27
C ALA A 19 37.02 7.91 38.77
N TYR A 20 38.17 8.36 38.25
CA TYR A 20 38.38 8.54 36.82
C TYR A 20 38.29 7.21 36.03
N MET A 21 38.90 6.13 36.55
CA MET A 21 38.81 4.80 35.93
C MET A 21 37.38 4.25 35.93
N ASP A 22 36.61 4.50 36.99
CA ASP A 22 35.20 4.14 37.08
C ASP A 22 34.35 4.94 36.09
N LEU A 23 34.64 6.24 35.92
CA LEU A 23 34.01 7.08 34.88
C LEU A 23 34.32 6.57 33.47
N LEU A 24 35.56 6.13 33.17
CA LEU A 24 35.90 5.51 31.89
C LEU A 24 35.20 4.16 31.66
N ALA A 25 34.98 3.40 32.72
CA ALA A 25 34.21 2.15 32.64
C ALA A 25 32.72 2.43 32.41
N PHE A 26 32.18 3.48 33.04
CA PHE A 26 30.82 3.95 32.84
C PHE A 26 30.62 4.51 31.42
N GLU A 27 31.52 5.37 30.94
CA GLU A 27 31.54 5.89 29.56
C GLU A 27 31.46 4.75 28.55
N ARG A 28 32.31 3.70 28.71
CA ARG A 28 32.27 2.52 27.85
C ARG A 28 30.93 1.79 27.86
N LYS A 29 30.29 1.63 29.02
CA LYS A 29 28.95 1.01 29.12
C LYS A 29 27.88 1.88 28.49
N LEU A 30 27.99 3.20 28.65
CA LEU A 30 27.09 4.18 28.06
C LEU A 30 27.20 4.13 26.53
N ASP A 31 28.41 4.20 25.98
CA ASP A 31 28.67 4.12 24.53
C ASP A 31 28.16 2.82 23.93
N GLN A 32 28.40 1.68 24.58
CA GLN A 32 27.86 0.38 24.16
C GLN A 32 26.32 0.40 24.13
N THR A 33 25.70 0.98 25.15
CA THR A 33 24.23 1.08 25.23
C THR A 33 23.68 2.00 24.15
N ILE A 34 24.31 3.15 23.90
CA ILE A 34 23.93 4.09 22.85
C ILE A 34 24.05 3.42 21.48
N MET A 35 25.17 2.74 21.20
CA MET A 35 25.37 2.08 19.91
C MET A 35 24.35 0.95 19.69
N ARG A 36 24.10 0.12 20.70
CA ARG A 36 23.04 -0.91 20.65
C ARG A 36 21.67 -0.28 20.36
N LYS A 37 21.28 0.75 21.13
CA LYS A 37 19.99 1.42 20.93
C LYS A 37 19.87 2.09 19.56
N ARG A 38 20.96 2.66 19.04
CA ARG A 38 21.00 3.21 17.68
C ARG A 38 20.74 2.12 16.64
N LEU A 39 21.37 0.95 16.77
CA LEU A 39 21.14 -0.19 15.89
C LEU A 39 19.71 -0.72 16.00
N ASP A 40 19.17 -0.87 17.21
CA ASP A 40 17.78 -1.30 17.46
C ASP A 40 16.79 -0.34 16.77
N ILE A 41 17.01 0.97 16.90
CA ILE A 41 16.18 2.00 16.25
C ILE A 41 16.33 1.91 14.72
N GLN A 42 17.54 1.76 14.21
CA GLN A 42 17.78 1.63 12.77
C GLN A 42 17.11 0.37 12.19
N GLU A 43 17.05 -0.73 12.94
CA GLU A 43 16.33 -1.94 12.55
C GLU A 43 14.80 -1.74 12.63
N ALA A 44 14.30 -1.14 13.70
CA ALA A 44 12.87 -0.85 13.86
C ALA A 44 12.35 0.09 12.76
N LEU A 45 13.13 1.11 12.38
CA LEU A 45 12.78 2.04 11.31
C LEU A 45 12.66 1.36 9.93
N LYS A 46 13.26 0.17 9.73
CA LYS A 46 13.07 -0.62 8.48
C LYS A 46 11.69 -1.27 8.39
N ARG A 47 10.93 -1.31 9.49
CA ARG A 47 9.59 -1.90 9.57
C ARG A 47 8.60 -0.86 10.09
N PRO A 48 8.27 0.17 9.29
CA PRO A 48 7.36 1.22 9.74
C PRO A 48 6.00 0.62 10.12
N ILE A 49 5.51 0.99 11.29
CA ILE A 49 4.18 0.60 11.77
C ILE A 49 3.17 1.46 11.02
N LYS A 50 2.41 0.83 10.13
CA LYS A 50 1.36 1.51 9.37
C LYS A 50 0.09 1.62 10.17
N GLN A 51 -0.60 2.74 10.02
CA GLN A 51 -1.92 2.96 10.61
C GLN A 51 -3.01 2.84 9.55
N LYS A 52 -4.08 2.11 9.85
CA LYS A 52 -5.27 2.11 8.99
C LYS A 52 -6.05 3.41 9.21
N ARG A 53 -6.40 4.09 8.12
CA ARG A 53 -7.23 5.30 8.11
C ARG A 53 -8.27 5.20 7.01
N LYS A 54 -9.35 5.98 7.14
CA LYS A 54 -10.39 6.03 6.12
C LYS A 54 -10.07 7.09 5.08
N LEU A 55 -10.02 6.70 3.81
CA LEU A 55 -10.01 7.60 2.66
C LEU A 55 -11.44 7.68 2.11
N ARG A 56 -11.97 8.90 2.02
CA ARG A 56 -13.27 9.16 1.40
C ARG A 56 -13.07 9.54 -0.05
N ILE A 57 -13.72 8.80 -0.95
CA ILE A 57 -13.76 9.02 -2.39
C ILE A 57 -15.08 9.70 -2.73
N PHE A 58 -15.03 10.72 -3.57
CA PHE A 58 -16.17 11.43 -4.12
C PHE A 58 -16.22 11.19 -5.62
N ILE A 59 -17.39 10.75 -6.10
CA ILE A 59 -17.68 10.65 -7.53
C ILE A 59 -18.84 11.57 -7.83
N SER A 60 -18.61 12.54 -8.70
CA SER A 60 -19.63 13.49 -9.15
C SER A 60 -19.52 13.69 -10.64
N ASN A 61 -20.64 14.07 -11.27
CA ASN A 61 -20.66 14.42 -12.68
C ASN A 61 -21.47 15.68 -12.91
N THR A 62 -21.08 16.44 -13.93
CA THR A 62 -21.80 17.62 -14.42
C THR A 62 -22.10 17.45 -15.90
N PHE A 63 -23.23 17.98 -16.34
CA PHE A 63 -23.63 17.96 -17.74
C PHE A 63 -23.77 19.38 -18.27
N ASN A 64 -23.15 19.63 -19.42
CA ASN A 64 -23.17 20.91 -20.12
C ASN A 64 -23.95 20.73 -21.42
N PRO A 65 -25.17 21.28 -21.52
CA PRO A 65 -25.99 21.17 -22.73
C PRO A 65 -25.37 21.95 -23.90
N ALA A 66 -25.73 21.56 -25.13
CA ALA A 66 -25.35 22.29 -26.33
C ALA A 66 -25.96 23.71 -26.34
N LYS A 67 -25.23 24.68 -26.89
CA LYS A 67 -25.73 26.05 -27.10
C LYS A 67 -25.64 26.38 -28.59
N SER A 68 -26.76 26.82 -29.17
CA SER A 68 -26.87 27.18 -30.58
C SER A 68 -26.42 28.60 -30.90
N ASP A 69 -26.38 29.49 -29.90
CA ASP A 69 -26.30 30.94 -30.13
C ASP A 69 -24.99 31.53 -29.58
N ALA A 70 -23.89 31.35 -30.31
CA ALA A 70 -22.73 32.23 -30.20
C ALA A 70 -22.79 33.25 -31.35
N GLU A 71 -22.81 34.54 -31.04
CA GLU A 71 -22.73 35.63 -32.03
C GLU A 71 -21.46 35.55 -32.92
N ASP A 72 -20.49 34.71 -32.54
CA ASP A 72 -19.23 34.43 -33.26
C ASP A 72 -19.24 33.12 -34.10
N GLY A 73 -20.38 32.42 -34.24
CA GLY A 73 -20.54 31.33 -35.22
C GLY A 73 -19.99 29.94 -34.84
N GLU A 74 -19.47 29.73 -33.63
CA GLU A 74 -19.14 28.38 -33.13
C GLU A 74 -20.14 27.94 -32.03
N GLY A 75 -21.11 27.10 -32.40
CA GLY A 75 -21.99 26.43 -31.45
C GLY A 75 -21.24 25.41 -30.58
N THR A 76 -21.64 25.23 -29.31
CA THR A 76 -20.99 24.26 -28.41
C THR A 76 -21.71 22.93 -28.42
N VAL A 77 -20.97 21.83 -28.53
CA VAL A 77 -21.51 20.46 -28.44
C VAL A 77 -21.80 20.09 -26.98
N ALA A 78 -22.89 19.33 -26.76
CA ALA A 78 -23.23 18.80 -25.44
C ALA A 78 -22.10 17.91 -24.89
N SER A 79 -21.78 18.06 -23.61
CA SER A 79 -20.70 17.31 -22.98
C SER A 79 -20.98 17.04 -21.51
N TRP A 80 -20.40 15.97 -21.00
CA TRP A 80 -20.39 15.66 -19.59
C TRP A 80 -18.96 15.70 -19.05
N GLU A 81 -18.86 15.89 -17.74
CA GLU A 81 -17.62 15.87 -16.99
C GLU A 81 -17.79 14.99 -15.76
N LEU A 82 -16.90 14.02 -15.58
CA LEU A 82 -16.83 13.14 -14.41
C LEU A 82 -15.63 13.56 -13.56
N ARG A 83 -15.84 13.67 -12.25
CA ARG A 83 -14.79 13.93 -11.25
C ARG A 83 -14.70 12.78 -10.27
N VAL A 84 -13.49 12.28 -10.08
CA VAL A 84 -13.14 11.29 -9.06
C VAL A 84 -12.12 11.93 -8.14
N GLU A 85 -12.55 12.32 -6.95
CA GLU A 85 -11.74 13.03 -5.96
C GLU A 85 -11.66 12.22 -4.68
N GLY A 86 -10.72 12.55 -3.79
CA GLY A 86 -10.76 11.98 -2.45
C GLY A 86 -9.98 12.75 -1.41
N ARG A 87 -10.27 12.44 -0.15
CA ARG A 87 -9.62 13.03 1.00
C ARG A 87 -9.49 12.04 2.14
N LEU A 88 -8.36 12.08 2.83
CA LEU A 88 -8.18 11.31 4.05
C LEU A 88 -9.07 11.90 5.15
N LEU A 89 -9.84 11.04 5.83
CA LEU A 89 -10.61 11.45 6.99
C LEU A 89 -9.67 11.56 8.20
N GLU A 90 -9.63 12.74 8.81
CA GLU A 90 -8.89 12.97 10.04
C GLU A 90 -9.78 12.64 11.24
N ASP A 91 -9.19 11.97 12.23
CA ASP A 91 -9.83 11.81 13.53
C ASP A 91 -9.70 13.13 14.30
N SER A 92 -10.83 13.79 14.59
CA SER A 92 -10.84 15.16 15.13
C SER A 92 -10.18 15.28 16.51
N ALA A 93 -9.95 14.16 17.20
CA ALA A 93 -9.27 14.12 18.49
C ALA A 93 -7.73 14.27 18.37
N LEU A 94 -7.13 13.93 17.22
CA LEU A 94 -5.68 13.87 17.03
C LEU A 94 -5.10 15.09 16.25
N SER A 95 -5.96 15.93 15.67
CA SER A 95 -5.57 16.96 14.69
C SER A 95 -4.87 18.19 15.28
N LYS A 96 -4.90 18.41 16.60
CA LYS A 96 -4.31 19.61 17.23
C LYS A 96 -2.78 19.61 17.30
N TYR A 97 -2.14 18.45 17.19
CA TYR A 97 -0.67 18.33 17.33
C TYR A 97 0.09 18.20 15.99
N ASP A 98 -0.60 18.00 14.87
CA ASP A 98 0.02 17.56 13.60
C ASP A 98 -0.38 18.44 12.39
N ALA A 99 -0.70 19.73 12.64
CA ALA A 99 -1.11 20.68 11.60
C ALA A 99 0.01 21.06 10.59
N THR A 100 1.24 20.61 10.84
CA THR A 100 2.42 20.87 10.00
C THR A 100 2.77 19.73 9.05
N LYS A 101 2.11 18.56 9.14
CA LYS A 101 2.32 17.49 8.15
C LYS A 101 1.50 17.76 6.89
N GLN A 102 2.21 17.79 5.77
CA GLN A 102 1.64 17.88 4.44
C GLN A 102 0.59 16.77 4.26
N LYS A 103 -0.67 17.15 4.02
CA LYS A 103 -1.76 16.19 3.82
C LYS A 103 -1.45 15.34 2.60
N ARG A 104 -1.45 14.02 2.77
CA ARG A 104 -1.26 13.07 1.67
C ARG A 104 -2.36 13.26 0.63
N LYS A 105 -1.95 13.43 -0.63
CA LYS A 105 -2.86 13.64 -1.76
C LYS A 105 -3.64 12.38 -2.10
N PHE A 106 -4.85 12.54 -2.65
CA PHE A 106 -5.69 11.42 -3.08
C PHE A 106 -4.94 10.40 -3.94
N SER A 107 -4.25 10.88 -4.98
CA SER A 107 -3.56 9.99 -5.91
C SER A 107 -2.43 9.20 -5.23
N SER A 108 -1.84 9.71 -4.13
CA SER A 108 -0.74 9.07 -3.35
C SER A 108 -1.06 7.69 -2.79
N PHE A 109 -2.34 7.30 -2.77
CA PHE A 109 -2.81 6.00 -2.28
C PHE A 109 -2.95 4.95 -3.38
N PHE A 110 -2.85 5.36 -4.65
CA PHE A 110 -3.14 4.49 -5.79
C PHE A 110 -1.93 4.35 -6.71
N LYS A 111 -1.73 3.12 -7.16
CA LYS A 111 -0.77 2.77 -8.21
C LYS A 111 -1.36 3.08 -9.57
N SER A 112 -2.66 2.86 -9.73
CA SER A 112 -3.38 3.16 -10.96
C SER A 112 -4.87 3.35 -10.72
N LEU A 113 -5.50 4.02 -11.67
CA LEU A 113 -6.94 4.27 -11.75
C LEU A 113 -7.37 4.00 -13.18
N VAL A 114 -8.47 3.29 -13.36
CA VAL A 114 -9.08 3.04 -14.66
C VAL A 114 -10.55 3.44 -14.59
N ILE A 115 -11.03 4.18 -15.59
CA ILE A 115 -12.45 4.48 -15.78
C ILE A 115 -12.87 3.80 -17.07
N GLU A 116 -13.73 2.80 -16.92
CA GLU A 116 -14.37 2.10 -18.03
C GLU A 116 -15.73 2.72 -18.29
N LEU A 117 -15.93 3.25 -19.48
CA LEU A 117 -17.19 3.79 -19.99
C LEU A 117 -17.92 2.71 -20.80
N ASP A 118 -19.18 2.98 -21.13
CA ASP A 118 -19.97 2.08 -21.99
C ASP A 118 -19.29 1.89 -23.37
N LYS A 119 -18.87 0.65 -23.63
CA LYS A 119 -18.14 0.27 -24.84
C LYS A 119 -18.96 0.43 -26.12
N ASP A 120 -20.27 0.28 -26.04
CA ASP A 120 -21.15 0.41 -27.21
C ASP A 120 -21.29 1.89 -27.63
N LEU A 121 -21.16 2.82 -26.67
CA LEU A 121 -21.21 4.26 -26.93
C LEU A 121 -19.88 4.84 -27.41
N TYR A 122 -18.76 4.41 -26.83
CA TYR A 122 -17.44 5.01 -27.09
C TYR A 122 -16.53 4.14 -27.97
N GLY A 123 -16.94 2.92 -28.31
CA GLY A 123 -16.15 1.99 -29.09
C GLY A 123 -14.94 1.41 -28.33
N PRO A 124 -14.21 0.48 -28.95
CA PRO A 124 -13.13 -0.26 -28.29
C PRO A 124 -11.95 0.63 -27.86
N ASP A 125 -11.71 1.74 -28.55
CA ASP A 125 -10.50 2.54 -28.33
C ASP A 125 -10.69 3.73 -27.38
N ASN A 126 -11.93 4.20 -27.18
CA ASN A 126 -12.20 5.41 -26.37
C ASN A 126 -12.97 5.15 -25.06
N HIS A 127 -13.43 3.91 -24.84
CA HIS A 127 -14.17 3.56 -23.63
C HIS A 127 -13.31 3.47 -22.36
N LEU A 128 -11.98 3.42 -22.48
CA LEU A 128 -11.08 3.33 -21.33
C LEU A 128 -10.33 4.64 -21.12
N VAL A 129 -10.25 5.07 -19.86
CA VAL A 129 -9.35 6.14 -19.41
C VAL A 129 -8.49 5.58 -18.30
N GLU A 130 -7.17 5.51 -18.55
CA GLU A 130 -6.22 4.91 -17.63
C GLU A 130 -5.23 5.95 -17.11
N TRP A 131 -4.96 5.89 -15.81
CA TRP A 131 -3.89 6.61 -15.17
C TRP A 131 -3.00 5.63 -14.41
N HIS A 132 -1.70 5.71 -14.65
CA HIS A 132 -0.70 4.92 -13.95
C HIS A 132 0.31 5.84 -13.26
N ARG A 133 0.60 5.55 -12.00
CA ARG A 133 1.67 6.21 -11.26
C ARG A 133 3.03 5.85 -11.86
N THR A 134 3.83 6.87 -12.10
CA THR A 134 5.25 6.79 -12.46
C THR A 134 6.10 7.54 -11.44
N ALA A 135 7.41 7.36 -11.49
CA ALA A 135 8.35 8.02 -10.57
C ALA A 135 8.30 9.57 -10.64
N THR A 136 7.81 10.14 -11.74
CA THR A 136 7.72 11.58 -11.97
C THR A 136 6.29 12.11 -11.87
N THR A 137 5.33 11.28 -11.49
CA THR A 137 3.93 11.68 -11.43
C THR A 137 3.70 12.70 -10.33
N GLN A 138 3.14 13.86 -10.69
CA GLN A 138 2.71 14.85 -9.71
C GLN A 138 1.44 14.38 -9.01
N GLU A 139 1.43 14.44 -7.69
CA GLU A 139 0.28 13.99 -6.90
C GLU A 139 -0.86 15.02 -6.93
N THR A 140 -2.11 14.52 -6.99
CA THR A 140 -3.33 15.31 -7.13
C THR A 140 -4.41 14.79 -6.18
N ASP A 141 -5.38 15.64 -5.83
CA ASP A 141 -6.54 15.28 -5.00
C ASP A 141 -7.72 14.72 -5.81
N GLY A 142 -7.63 14.73 -7.14
CA GLY A 142 -8.66 14.16 -7.99
C GLY A 142 -8.29 14.11 -9.46
N PHE A 143 -9.15 13.43 -10.21
CA PHE A 143 -9.08 13.24 -11.65
C PHE A 143 -10.38 13.73 -12.28
N GLN A 144 -10.26 14.37 -13.44
CA GLN A 144 -11.39 14.91 -14.18
C GLN A 144 -11.33 14.38 -15.61
N VAL A 145 -12.46 13.85 -16.09
CA VAL A 145 -12.61 13.36 -17.46
C VAL A 145 -13.79 14.08 -18.09
N LYS A 146 -13.59 14.64 -19.28
CA LYS A 146 -14.63 15.31 -20.06
C LYS A 146 -14.77 14.66 -21.42
N ARG A 147 -15.99 14.38 -21.85
CA ARG A 147 -16.29 13.84 -23.19
C ARG A 147 -17.58 14.47 -23.74
N PRO A 148 -17.71 14.57 -25.08
CA PRO A 148 -18.98 14.91 -25.70
C PRO A 148 -20.01 13.79 -25.48
N GLY A 149 -21.29 14.18 -25.46
CA GLY A 149 -22.41 13.26 -25.31
C GLY A 149 -23.58 13.90 -24.58
N ASP A 150 -24.79 13.50 -24.96
CA ASP A 150 -26.09 13.96 -24.47
C ASP A 150 -26.96 12.81 -23.95
N VAL A 151 -26.37 11.62 -23.80
CA VAL A 151 -27.01 10.42 -23.25
C VAL A 151 -26.37 10.01 -21.94
N ASN A 152 -27.13 9.33 -21.09
CA ASN A 152 -26.60 8.76 -19.86
C ASN A 152 -25.53 7.70 -20.17
N VAL A 153 -24.41 7.73 -19.44
CA VAL A 153 -23.30 6.80 -19.64
C VAL A 153 -23.07 6.01 -18.36
N ARG A 154 -23.12 4.67 -18.45
CA ARG A 154 -22.65 3.82 -17.35
C ARG A 154 -21.13 3.82 -17.34
N CYS A 155 -20.54 3.95 -16.16
CA CYS A 155 -19.11 3.84 -16.00
C CYS A 155 -18.72 3.05 -14.75
N THR A 156 -17.59 2.37 -14.84
CA THR A 156 -16.97 1.62 -13.76
C THR A 156 -15.64 2.27 -13.44
N VAL A 157 -15.47 2.74 -12.20
CA VAL A 157 -14.20 3.27 -11.71
C VAL A 157 -13.49 2.16 -10.95
N LEU A 158 -12.32 1.77 -11.45
CA LEU A 158 -11.46 0.78 -10.83
C LEU A 158 -10.25 1.50 -10.21
N LEU A 159 -10.01 1.29 -8.92
CA LEU A 159 -8.93 1.91 -8.16
C LEU A 159 -7.96 0.83 -7.64
N MET A 160 -6.71 0.85 -8.11
CA MET A 160 -5.67 -0.06 -7.63
C MET A 160 -4.82 0.63 -6.57
N LEU A 161 -4.92 0.16 -5.32
CA LEU A 161 -4.15 0.68 -4.20
C LEU A 161 -2.64 0.43 -4.39
N ASP A 162 -1.83 1.41 -3.95
CA ASP A 162 -0.38 1.29 -3.90
C ASP A 162 0.06 0.76 -2.53
N TYR A 163 0.07 -0.56 -2.39
CA TYR A 163 0.55 -1.20 -1.18
C TYR A 163 2.08 -1.14 -1.10
N GLN A 164 2.61 -0.47 -0.07
CA GLN A 164 4.06 -0.37 0.14
C GLN A 164 4.48 -0.89 1.52
N PRO A 165 5.00 -2.11 1.68
CA PRO A 165 5.50 -3.00 0.62
C PRO A 165 4.38 -3.68 -0.17
N PRO A 166 4.68 -4.18 -1.39
CA PRO A 166 3.71 -4.85 -2.24
C PRO A 166 3.01 -6.00 -1.52
N GLN A 167 1.68 -5.96 -1.56
CA GLN A 167 0.80 -7.04 -1.13
C GLN A 167 0.31 -7.82 -2.34
N PHE A 168 -0.05 -9.08 -2.12
CA PHE A 168 -0.50 -10.01 -3.14
C PHE A 168 -1.76 -10.72 -2.66
N LYS A 169 -2.70 -10.91 -3.57
CA LYS A 169 -3.84 -11.81 -3.38
C LYS A 169 -3.37 -13.24 -3.61
N LEU A 170 -3.68 -14.14 -2.67
CA LEU A 170 -3.30 -15.53 -2.78
C LEU A 170 -4.30 -16.31 -3.65
N ASP A 171 -3.83 -17.38 -4.31
CA ASP A 171 -4.71 -18.42 -4.87
C ASP A 171 -5.74 -18.85 -3.81
N PRO A 172 -7.04 -18.99 -4.16
CA PRO A 172 -8.09 -19.29 -3.19
C PRO A 172 -7.83 -20.51 -2.31
N ARG A 173 -7.16 -21.55 -2.84
CA ARG A 173 -6.83 -22.78 -2.10
C ARG A 173 -5.76 -22.50 -1.06
N LEU A 174 -4.72 -21.76 -1.43
CA LEU A 174 -3.65 -21.34 -0.53
C LEU A 174 -4.15 -20.34 0.52
N ALA A 175 -5.00 -19.39 0.10
CA ALA A 175 -5.61 -18.40 0.98
C ALA A 175 -6.39 -19.07 2.12
N ARG A 176 -7.21 -20.06 1.77
CA ARG A 176 -7.99 -20.84 2.75
C ARG A 176 -7.10 -21.67 3.66
N LEU A 177 -6.02 -22.25 3.14
CA LEU A 177 -5.08 -23.06 3.94
C LEU A 177 -4.36 -22.21 5.00
N LEU A 178 -3.89 -21.01 4.60
CA LEU A 178 -3.11 -20.13 5.46
C LEU A 178 -3.97 -19.15 6.28
N GLY A 179 -5.26 -19.02 5.97
CA GLY A 179 -6.14 -18.01 6.56
C GLY A 179 -5.79 -16.59 6.12
N ILE A 180 -5.19 -16.42 4.94
CA ILE A 180 -4.67 -15.14 4.44
C ILE A 180 -5.25 -14.86 3.06
N HIS A 181 -6.02 -13.79 2.92
CA HIS A 181 -6.56 -13.39 1.62
C HIS A 181 -5.57 -12.54 0.80
N THR A 182 -5.07 -11.46 1.40
CA THR A 182 -4.12 -10.51 0.78
C THR A 182 -3.06 -10.11 1.80
N GLN A 183 -1.79 -10.31 1.49
CA GLN A 183 -0.67 -9.97 2.38
C GLN A 183 0.65 -9.76 1.61
N THR A 184 1.66 -9.30 2.33
CA THR A 184 3.03 -9.20 1.80
C THR A 184 3.68 -10.58 1.65
N ARG A 185 4.58 -10.74 0.66
CA ARG A 185 5.28 -12.01 0.42
C ARG A 185 6.00 -12.57 1.66
N PRO A 186 6.72 -11.78 2.49
CA PRO A 186 7.34 -12.29 3.71
C PRO A 186 6.34 -12.88 4.71
N VAL A 187 5.19 -12.21 4.92
CA VAL A 187 4.13 -12.68 5.82
C VAL A 187 3.52 -13.99 5.32
N ILE A 188 3.32 -14.11 4.00
CA ILE A 188 2.81 -15.34 3.37
C ILE A 188 3.79 -16.50 3.56
N ILE A 189 5.09 -16.27 3.32
CA ILE A 189 6.14 -17.28 3.52
C ILE A 189 6.19 -17.70 5.00
N GLN A 190 6.09 -16.75 5.93
CA GLN A 190 6.09 -17.04 7.35
C GLN A 190 4.87 -17.88 7.77
N ALA A 191 3.68 -17.58 7.21
CA ALA A 191 2.47 -18.35 7.47
C ALA A 191 2.58 -19.78 6.91
N LEU A 192 3.13 -19.94 5.70
CA LEU A 192 3.41 -21.25 5.12
C LEU A 192 4.42 -22.04 5.96
N TRP A 193 5.49 -21.38 6.42
CA TRP A 193 6.46 -21.99 7.34
C TRP A 193 5.79 -22.45 8.64
N GLN A 194 4.93 -21.62 9.22
CA GLN A 194 4.18 -21.97 10.43
C GLN A 194 3.28 -23.18 10.20
N TYR A 195 2.60 -23.25 9.05
CA TYR A 195 1.82 -24.43 8.65
C TYR A 195 2.69 -25.69 8.60
N ILE A 196 3.81 -25.65 7.87
CA ILE A 196 4.77 -26.75 7.74
C ILE A 196 5.25 -27.23 9.12
N LYS A 197 5.57 -26.30 10.02
CA LYS A 197 6.06 -26.60 11.36
C LYS A 197 4.97 -27.25 12.24
N THR A 198 3.78 -26.67 12.26
CA THR A 198 2.65 -27.19 13.06
C THR A 198 2.26 -28.60 12.60
N HIS A 199 2.32 -28.87 11.31
CA HIS A 199 1.97 -30.16 10.73
C HIS A 199 3.15 -31.14 10.61
N LYS A 200 4.34 -30.75 11.11
CA LYS A 200 5.59 -31.56 11.08
C LYS A 200 5.92 -32.09 9.68
N LEU A 201 5.78 -31.22 8.68
CA LEU A 201 5.97 -31.57 7.26
C LEU A 201 7.43 -31.44 6.79
N GLN A 202 8.35 -31.03 7.65
CA GLN A 202 9.78 -31.07 7.33
C GLN A 202 10.29 -32.50 7.38
N ASP A 203 11.06 -32.89 6.37
CA ASP A 203 11.64 -34.23 6.32
C ASP A 203 12.66 -34.43 7.46
N PRO A 204 12.53 -35.50 8.27
CA PRO A 204 13.40 -35.74 9.42
C PRO A 204 14.83 -36.13 9.03
N HIS A 205 15.02 -36.73 7.85
CA HIS A 205 16.34 -37.19 7.37
C HIS A 205 16.99 -36.12 6.50
N GLU A 206 16.22 -35.44 5.66
CA GLU A 206 16.71 -34.38 4.78
C GLU A 206 16.04 -33.04 5.09
N ARG A 207 16.54 -32.33 6.10
CA ARG A 207 15.93 -31.09 6.62
C ARG A 207 15.76 -29.94 5.62
N GLU A 208 16.35 -30.03 4.43
CA GLU A 208 16.14 -29.08 3.34
C GLU A 208 14.84 -29.31 2.55
N TYR A 209 14.15 -30.43 2.78
CA TYR A 209 12.90 -30.80 2.12
C TYR A 209 11.68 -30.66 3.02
N VAL A 210 10.57 -30.35 2.35
CA VAL A 210 9.21 -30.43 2.85
C VAL A 210 8.52 -31.60 2.18
N ILE A 211 7.93 -32.48 2.98
CA ILE A 211 7.02 -33.53 2.54
C ILE A 211 5.63 -32.90 2.49
N CYS A 212 5.12 -32.64 1.29
CA CYS A 212 3.83 -32.00 1.12
C CYS A 212 2.73 -32.95 1.57
N ASP A 213 1.84 -32.48 2.44
CA ASP A 213 0.62 -33.21 2.77
C ASP A 213 -0.42 -33.13 1.63
N LYS A 214 -1.59 -33.74 1.82
CA LYS A 214 -2.67 -33.74 0.82
C LYS A 214 -3.03 -32.33 0.33
N TYR A 215 -3.01 -31.33 1.20
CA TYR A 215 -3.40 -29.96 0.86
C TYR A 215 -2.29 -29.24 0.09
N LEU A 216 -1.04 -29.33 0.57
CA LEU A 216 0.10 -28.76 -0.13
C LEU A 216 0.35 -29.43 -1.48
N GLN A 217 0.10 -30.74 -1.61
CA GLN A 217 0.18 -31.45 -2.89
C GLN A 217 -0.82 -30.91 -3.91
N GLN A 218 -2.04 -30.61 -3.48
CA GLN A 218 -3.06 -30.03 -4.38
C GLN A 218 -2.70 -28.61 -4.83
N ILE A 219 -1.98 -27.84 -4.00
CA ILE A 219 -1.66 -26.44 -4.25
C ILE A 219 -0.36 -26.29 -5.05
N PHE A 220 0.70 -26.99 -4.62
CA PHE A 220 2.04 -26.90 -5.22
C PHE A 220 2.32 -27.97 -6.27
N GLU A 221 1.37 -28.90 -6.47
CA GLU A 221 1.43 -29.96 -7.48
C GLU A 221 2.71 -30.80 -7.34
N SER A 222 3.14 -31.01 -6.09
CA SER A 222 4.32 -31.79 -5.77
C SER A 222 4.15 -32.52 -4.46
N GLN A 223 4.61 -33.77 -4.45
CA GLN A 223 4.66 -34.63 -3.26
C GLN A 223 5.76 -34.20 -2.27
N ARG A 224 6.87 -33.63 -2.79
CA ARG A 224 8.05 -33.26 -2.00
C ARG A 224 8.76 -32.09 -2.68
N MET A 225 9.23 -31.11 -1.93
CA MET A 225 9.93 -29.94 -2.49
C MET A 225 10.96 -29.37 -1.53
N LYS A 226 12.02 -28.75 -2.06
CA LYS A 226 13.02 -28.06 -1.23
C LYS A 226 12.49 -26.73 -0.70
N PHE A 227 12.97 -26.30 0.48
CA PHE A 227 12.68 -24.95 0.99
C PHE A 227 13.10 -23.83 0.03
N SER A 228 14.19 -24.03 -0.71
CA SER A 228 14.68 -23.08 -1.71
C SER A 228 13.76 -22.91 -2.92
N GLU A 229 12.90 -23.90 -3.20
CA GLU A 229 11.92 -23.84 -4.30
C GLU A 229 10.64 -23.07 -3.90
N ILE A 230 10.35 -22.96 -2.60
CA ILE A 230 9.12 -22.33 -2.09
C ILE A 230 8.89 -20.94 -2.70
N PRO A 231 9.87 -20.02 -2.74
CA PRO A 231 9.62 -18.69 -3.26
C PRO A 231 9.18 -18.72 -4.74
N GLN A 232 9.79 -19.57 -5.57
CA GLN A 232 9.46 -19.68 -6.98
C GLN A 232 8.09 -20.32 -7.19
N ARG A 233 7.80 -21.43 -6.52
CA ARG A 233 6.49 -22.08 -6.60
C ARG A 233 5.36 -21.19 -6.08
N LEU A 234 5.63 -20.46 -4.99
CA LEU A 234 4.69 -19.50 -4.43
C LEU A 234 4.41 -18.36 -5.42
N HIS A 235 5.39 -17.91 -6.22
CA HIS A 235 5.19 -16.81 -7.16
C HIS A 235 4.03 -17.05 -8.14
N ALA A 236 3.85 -18.29 -8.61
CA ALA A 236 2.75 -18.67 -9.49
C ALA A 236 1.36 -18.63 -8.82
N LEU A 237 1.32 -18.59 -7.48
CA LEU A 237 0.11 -18.57 -6.66
C LEU A 237 -0.18 -17.18 -6.08
N LEU A 238 0.60 -16.17 -6.45
CA LEU A 238 0.45 -14.79 -6.00
C LEU A 238 -0.02 -13.92 -7.17
N MET A 239 -1.21 -13.36 -7.02
CA MET A 239 -1.81 -12.43 -7.97
C MET A 239 -1.76 -11.00 -7.45
N PRO A 240 -1.84 -9.99 -8.32
CA PRO A 240 -2.09 -8.61 -7.89
C PRO A 240 -3.34 -8.53 -6.99
N PRO A 241 -3.36 -7.64 -5.98
CA PRO A 241 -4.58 -7.37 -5.21
C PRO A 241 -5.73 -6.93 -6.10
N GLU A 242 -6.95 -7.26 -5.70
CA GLU A 242 -8.13 -6.84 -6.45
C GLU A 242 -8.30 -5.32 -6.38
N PRO A 243 -8.70 -4.69 -7.50
CA PRO A 243 -9.05 -3.29 -7.49
C PRO A 243 -10.34 -3.05 -6.70
N ILE A 244 -10.49 -1.83 -6.19
CA ILE A 244 -11.77 -1.36 -5.67
C ILE A 244 -12.61 -0.96 -6.88
N ILE A 245 -13.81 -1.53 -7.00
CA ILE A 245 -14.70 -1.33 -8.14
C ILE A 245 -15.88 -0.49 -7.67
N ILE A 246 -16.12 0.64 -8.35
CA ILE A 246 -17.25 1.52 -8.08
C ILE A 246 -18.03 1.74 -9.38
N ASN A 247 -19.28 1.28 -9.38
CA ASN A 247 -20.20 1.51 -10.50
C ASN A 247 -20.90 2.86 -10.33
N HIS A 248 -20.94 3.65 -11.40
CA HIS A 248 -21.58 4.97 -11.42
C HIS A 248 -22.32 5.19 -12.75
N VAL A 249 -23.32 6.06 -12.75
CA VAL A 249 -24.02 6.48 -13.96
C VAL A 249 -23.86 7.98 -14.11
N ILE A 250 -23.22 8.39 -15.20
CA ILE A 250 -23.12 9.79 -15.60
C ILE A 250 -24.48 10.18 -16.16
N SER A 251 -25.25 10.90 -15.35
CA SER A 251 -26.58 11.41 -15.72
C SER A 251 -26.47 12.73 -16.47
N VAL A 252 -27.22 12.88 -17.56
CA VAL A 252 -27.40 14.15 -18.28
C VAL A 252 -28.58 14.97 -17.76
N ASP A 253 -29.34 14.45 -16.79
CA ASP A 253 -30.46 15.17 -16.18
C ASP A 253 -29.94 16.39 -15.38
N PRO A 254 -30.40 17.61 -15.68
CA PRO A 254 -30.08 18.81 -14.91
C PRO A 254 -30.34 18.68 -13.40
N ASN A 255 -31.31 17.86 -13.00
CA ASN A 255 -31.66 17.64 -11.59
C ASN A 255 -30.62 16.79 -10.83
N ASP A 256 -29.82 15.99 -11.54
CA ASP A 256 -28.83 15.08 -10.95
C ASP A 256 -27.43 15.71 -10.82
N GLN A 257 -27.19 16.89 -11.38
CA GLN A 257 -25.86 17.52 -11.46
C GLN A 257 -25.19 17.84 -10.12
N LYS A 258 -25.93 17.75 -9.00
CA LYS A 258 -25.40 18.00 -7.64
C LYS A 258 -25.27 16.72 -6.80
N LYS A 259 -25.55 15.54 -7.35
CA LYS A 259 -25.40 14.29 -6.63
C LYS A 259 -23.94 13.85 -6.62
N THR A 260 -23.32 13.94 -5.45
CA THR A 260 -21.97 13.40 -5.21
C THR A 260 -22.10 12.08 -4.47
N ALA A 261 -21.72 10.98 -5.12
CA ALA A 261 -21.60 9.68 -4.46
C ALA A 261 -20.33 9.67 -3.59
N CYS A 262 -20.45 9.13 -2.38
CA CYS A 262 -19.36 9.09 -1.40
C CYS A 262 -19.07 7.65 -0.99
N TYR A 263 -17.80 7.25 -1.05
CA TYR A 263 -17.35 5.90 -0.68
C TYR A 263 -16.18 6.00 0.29
N ASP A 264 -16.26 5.28 1.42
CA ASP A 264 -15.18 5.23 2.40
C ASP A 264 -14.42 3.91 2.26
N ILE A 265 -13.09 3.99 2.13
CA ILE A 265 -12.21 2.83 2.03
C ILE A 265 -11.10 2.90 3.08
N ASP A 266 -10.60 1.75 3.51
CA ASP A 266 -9.46 1.68 4.42
C ASP A 266 -8.15 1.75 3.63
N VAL A 267 -7.27 2.67 4.02
CA VAL A 267 -5.91 2.82 3.47
C VAL A 267 -4.89 2.81 4.58
N GLU A 268 -3.66 2.39 4.25
CA GLU A 268 -2.55 2.40 5.21
C GLU A 268 -1.71 3.67 5.04
N VAL A 269 -1.48 4.36 6.16
CA VAL A 269 -0.66 5.58 6.28
C VAL A 269 0.59 5.33 7.09
#